data_AF-A0A9E4EKM3-F1
#
_entry.id   AF-A0A9E4EKM3-F1
#
_cell.length_a   1.000
_cell.length_b   1.000
_cell.length_c   1.000
_cell.angle_alpha   90.00
_cell.angle_beta   90.00
_cell.angle_gamma   90.00
#
_symmetry.space_group_name_H-M   'P 1'
#
loop_
_entity.id
_entity.type
_entity.pdbx_description
1 polymer ?
#
loop_
_entity_poly.entity_id
_entity_poly.type
_entity_poly.pdbx_seq_one_letter_code
_entity_poly.pdbx_strand_id
1 'polypeptide(L)'
;MSNLSLLTGVYADIEAYAVLIDRVIERLGREGSDPTDPDQKKLGQLLIDASDQGLESQSLEALTLDNLLRSNTGEPLPGLKDLGEYLLSGQVDISYHRQLEMLAQRLEQERVGIARQLWGR
;
A
#
# COMPACT_ATOMS: atom_id res chain seq x y z
N MET A 1 -5.44 -26.88 -2.09
CA MET A 1 -6.17 -25.71 -1.55
C MET A 1 -6.86 -25.02 -2.70
N SER A 2 -8.13 -24.68 -2.54
CA SER A 2 -8.98 -24.14 -3.61
C SER A 2 -8.52 -22.73 -3.99
N ASN A 3 -8.45 -22.43 -5.29
CA ASN A 3 -8.09 -21.11 -5.84
C ASN A 3 -8.92 -19.97 -5.23
N LEU A 4 -10.16 -20.28 -4.81
CA LEU A 4 -11.07 -19.35 -4.14
C LEU A 4 -10.56 -18.88 -2.77
N SER A 5 -9.94 -19.77 -1.98
CA SER A 5 -9.43 -19.44 -0.64
C SER A 5 -8.20 -18.52 -0.71
N LEU A 6 -7.42 -18.64 -1.79
CA LEU A 6 -6.28 -17.76 -2.05
C LEU A 6 -6.76 -16.37 -2.47
N LEU A 7 -7.73 -16.29 -3.38
CA LEU A 7 -8.31 -15.03 -3.83
C LEU A 7 -8.99 -14.25 -2.70
N THR A 8 -9.68 -14.93 -1.78
CA THR A 8 -10.28 -14.27 -0.61
C THR A 8 -9.24 -13.72 0.37
N GLY A 9 -8.11 -14.40 0.53
CA GLY A 9 -7.01 -13.92 1.37
C GLY A 9 -6.37 -12.66 0.78
N VAL A 10 -6.02 -12.69 -0.51
CA VAL A 10 -5.45 -11.54 -1.21
C VAL A 10 -6.41 -10.35 -1.21
N TYR A 11 -7.72 -10.58 -1.38
CA TYR A 11 -8.72 -9.51 -1.30
C TYR A 11 -8.75 -8.83 0.07
N ALA A 12 -8.69 -9.61 1.16
CA ALA A 12 -8.64 -9.07 2.52
C ALA A 12 -7.36 -8.26 2.78
N ASP A 13 -6.22 -8.72 2.27
CA ASP A 13 -4.96 -8.00 2.39
C ASP A 13 -5.01 -6.65 1.65
N ILE A 14 -5.52 -6.63 0.41
CA ILE A 14 -5.71 -5.40 -0.37
C ILE A 14 -6.62 -4.41 0.36
N GLU A 15 -7.74 -4.91 0.91
CA GLU A 15 -8.68 -4.07 1.66
C GLU A 15 -8.02 -3.45 2.89
N ALA A 16 -7.22 -4.23 3.63
CA ALA A 16 -6.47 -3.72 4.77
C ALA A 16 -5.48 -2.61 4.38
N TYR A 17 -4.76 -2.76 3.25
CA TYR A 17 -3.86 -1.72 2.77
C TYR A 17 -4.58 -0.46 2.29
N ALA A 18 -5.67 -0.62 1.54
CA ALA A 18 -6.47 0.50 1.07
C ALA A 18 -7.00 1.33 2.26
N VAL A 19 -7.55 0.66 3.29
CA VAL A 19 -8.02 1.32 4.51
C VAL A 19 -6.88 2.02 5.25
N LEU A 20 -5.70 1.41 5.34
CA LEU A 20 -4.54 2.04 5.99
C LEU A 20 -4.12 3.32 5.26
N ILE A 21 -4.04 3.28 3.94
CA ILE A 21 -3.66 4.44 3.11
C ILE A 21 -4.71 5.54 3.23
N ASP A 22 -5.99 5.21 3.13
CA ASP A 22 -7.08 6.19 3.24
C ASP A 22 -7.06 6.91 4.60
N ARG A 23 -6.83 6.19 5.70
CA ARG A 23 -6.70 6.79 7.03
C ARG A 23 -5.52 7.75 7.13
N VAL A 24 -4.38 7.37 6.57
CA VAL A 24 -3.19 8.24 6.56
C VAL A 24 -3.45 9.48 5.70
N ILE A 25 -4.04 9.34 4.51
CA ILE A 25 -4.42 10.47 3.66
C ILE A 25 -5.39 11.41 4.39
N GLU A 26 -6.44 10.87 5.00
CA GLU A 26 -7.46 11.65 5.73
C GLU A 26 -6.83 12.41 6.89
N ARG A 27 -5.96 11.75 7.68
CA ARG A 27 -5.24 12.41 8.78
C ARG A 27 -4.33 13.50 8.27
N LEU A 28 -3.51 13.21 7.25
CA LEU A 28 -2.61 14.21 6.64
C LEU A 28 -3.37 15.45 6.16
N GLY A 29 -4.58 15.27 5.61
CA GLY A 29 -5.43 16.37 5.16
C GLY A 29 -6.07 17.19 6.29
N ARG A 30 -6.31 16.60 7.47
CA ARG A 30 -6.99 17.25 8.60
C ARG A 30 -6.04 17.81 9.66
N GLU A 31 -5.08 17.00 10.07
CA GLU A 31 -4.21 17.24 11.22
C GLU A 31 -2.75 17.47 10.80
N GLY A 32 -2.42 17.17 9.54
CA GLY A 32 -1.06 17.22 9.04
C GLY A 32 -0.28 15.95 9.35
N SER A 33 1.03 16.02 9.10
CA SER A 33 1.93 14.89 9.32
C SER A 33 2.29 14.73 10.79
N ASP A 34 2.14 13.50 11.30
CA ASP A 34 2.56 13.12 12.63
C ASP A 34 3.38 11.82 12.57
N PRO A 35 4.73 11.89 12.59
CA PRO A 35 5.58 10.72 12.54
C PRO A 35 5.47 9.82 13.78
N THR A 36 4.73 10.22 14.83
CA THR A 36 4.44 9.37 15.99
C THR A 36 3.18 8.53 15.82
N ASP A 37 2.33 8.86 14.85
CA ASP A 37 1.09 8.16 14.58
C ASP A 37 1.33 6.70 14.16
N PRO A 38 0.61 5.73 14.75
CA PRO A 38 0.83 4.32 14.47
C PRO A 38 0.48 3.93 13.02
N ASP A 39 -0.55 4.53 12.42
CA ASP A 39 -0.96 4.21 11.05
C ASP A 39 0.04 4.80 10.04
N GLN A 40 0.50 6.03 10.26
CA GLN A 40 1.57 6.67 9.49
C GLN A 40 2.89 5.88 9.58
N LYS A 41 3.28 5.45 10.78
CA LYS A 41 4.47 4.59 10.97
C LYS A 41 4.33 3.24 10.28
N LYS A 42 3.18 2.58 10.45
CA LYS A 42 2.93 1.28 9.84
C LYS A 42 3.01 1.38 8.32
N LEU A 43 2.35 2.38 7.73
CA LEU A 43 2.39 2.61 6.29
C LEU A 43 3.80 2.93 5.82
N GLY A 44 4.51 3.82 6.52
CA GLY A 44 5.88 4.20 6.17
C GLY A 44 6.82 3.00 6.13
N GLN A 45 6.77 2.14 7.16
CA GLN A 45 7.58 0.93 7.21
C GLN A 45 7.19 -0.07 6.11
N LEU A 46 5.90 -0.28 5.87
CA LEU A 46 5.43 -1.19 4.81
C LEU A 46 5.89 -0.77 3.42
N LEU A 47 5.91 0.54 3.12
CA LEU A 47 6.38 1.05 1.83
C LEU A 47 7.88 0.87 1.64
N ILE A 48 8.67 1.08 2.70
CA ILE A 48 10.12 0.80 2.70
C ILE A 48 10.35 -0.70 2.48
N ASP A 49 9.68 -1.54 3.26
CA ASP A 49 9.83 -2.99 3.17
C ASP A 49 9.42 -3.53 1.78
N ALA A 50 8.33 -3.01 1.22
CA ALA A 50 7.87 -3.37 -0.11
C ALA A 50 8.83 -2.87 -1.21
N SER A 51 9.52 -1.75 -1.00
CA SER A 51 10.49 -1.21 -1.97
C SER A 51 11.68 -2.15 -2.19
N ASP A 52 12.07 -2.89 -1.15
CA ASP A 52 13.12 -3.91 -1.20
C ASP A 52 12.52 -5.32 -1.43
N GLN A 53 11.31 -5.39 -1.99
CA GLN A 53 10.60 -6.62 -2.35
C GLN A 53 10.37 -7.55 -1.14
N GLY A 54 10.26 -6.99 0.06
CA GLY A 54 10.14 -7.75 1.30
C GLY A 54 11.37 -8.61 1.64
N LEU A 55 12.49 -8.46 0.92
CA LEU A 55 13.69 -9.28 1.11
C LEU A 55 14.36 -9.01 2.46
N GLU A 56 14.42 -7.74 2.87
CA GLU A 56 15.03 -7.35 4.14
C GLU A 56 14.13 -7.67 5.34
N SER A 57 12.83 -7.38 5.24
CA SER A 57 11.91 -7.55 6.38
C SER A 57 11.36 -8.96 6.54
N GLN A 58 11.44 -9.80 5.49
CA GLN A 58 10.77 -11.10 5.41
C GLN A 58 9.27 -11.02 5.73
N SER A 59 8.68 -9.84 5.56
CA SER A 59 7.29 -9.58 5.89
C SER A 59 6.40 -10.08 4.76
N LEU A 60 5.49 -10.99 5.09
CA LEU A 60 4.46 -11.45 4.14
C LEU A 60 3.60 -10.27 3.68
N GLU A 61 3.32 -9.31 4.57
CA GLU A 61 2.57 -8.11 4.23
C GLU A 61 3.31 -7.28 3.16
N ALA A 62 4.62 -7.08 3.33
CA ALA A 62 5.44 -6.34 2.37
C ALA A 62 5.56 -7.07 1.02
N LEU A 63 5.66 -8.40 1.03
CA LEU A 63 5.67 -9.22 -0.18
C LEU A 63 4.35 -9.16 -0.94
N THR A 64 3.22 -9.19 -0.23
CA THR A 64 1.90 -9.03 -0.84
C THR A 64 1.76 -7.63 -1.43
N LEU A 65 2.15 -6.59 -0.68
CA LEU A 65 2.10 -5.21 -1.14
C LEU A 65 3.00 -4.95 -2.35
N ASP A 66 4.25 -5.44 -2.34
CA ASP A 66 5.15 -5.38 -3.50
C ASP A 66 4.50 -5.99 -4.74
N ASN A 67 3.96 -7.21 -4.63
CA ASN A 67 3.30 -7.88 -5.76
C ASN A 67 2.11 -7.09 -6.31
N LEU A 68 1.33 -6.42 -5.46
CA LEU A 68 0.20 -5.57 -5.87
C LEU A 68 0.65 -4.28 -6.55
N LEU A 69 1.79 -3.75 -6.14
CA LEU A 69 2.32 -2.47 -6.62
C LEU A 69 3.25 -2.62 -7.84
N ARG A 70 3.61 -3.84 -8.25
CA ARG A 70 4.39 -4.09 -9.46
C ARG A 70 3.65 -3.63 -10.70
N SER A 71 4.32 -2.88 -11.57
CA SER A 71 3.78 -2.45 -12.86
C SER A 71 3.38 -3.64 -13.73
N ASN A 72 2.67 -3.39 -14.83
CA ASN A 72 2.37 -4.42 -15.84
C ASN A 72 3.63 -5.07 -16.45
N THR A 73 4.81 -4.47 -16.27
CA THR A 73 6.11 -5.03 -16.68
C THR A 73 6.81 -5.80 -15.55
N GLY A 74 6.19 -5.92 -14.37
CA GLY A 74 6.75 -6.58 -13.19
C GLY A 74 7.74 -5.73 -12.39
N GLU A 75 7.94 -4.47 -12.78
CA GLU A 75 8.87 -3.56 -12.11
C GLU A 75 8.24 -2.95 -10.84
N PRO A 76 9.02 -2.79 -9.76
CA PRO A 76 8.55 -2.13 -8.55
C PRO A 76 8.13 -0.68 -8.85
N LEU A 77 7.13 -0.18 -8.14
CA LEU A 77 6.72 1.22 -8.28
C LEU A 77 7.87 2.12 -7.78
N PRO A 78 8.38 3.05 -8.61
CA PRO A 78 9.47 3.93 -8.20
C PRO A 78 9.02 4.88 -7.08
N GLY A 79 9.94 5.21 -6.18
CA GLY A 79 9.70 6.18 -5.11
C GLY A 79 8.96 5.64 -3.88
N LEU A 80 8.67 4.32 -3.81
CA LEU A 80 8.05 3.72 -2.62
C LEU A 80 8.92 3.89 -1.36
N LYS A 81 10.23 3.69 -1.50
CA LYS A 81 11.19 3.85 -0.41
C LYS A 81 11.16 5.27 0.14
N ASP A 82 11.35 6.24 -0.76
CA ASP A 82 11.32 7.65 -0.45
C ASP A 82 10.00 8.01 0.25
N LEU A 83 8.86 7.62 -0.32
CA LEU A 83 7.54 7.87 0.26
C LEU A 83 7.40 7.32 1.69
N GLY A 84 7.93 6.13 1.95
CA GLY A 84 7.95 5.56 3.29
C GLY A 84 8.85 6.32 4.25
N GLU A 85 10.05 6.71 3.82
CA GLU A 85 10.98 7.54 4.61
C GLU A 85 10.39 8.92 4.94
N TYR A 86 9.64 9.51 4.01
CA TYR A 86 8.95 10.79 4.24
C TYR A 86 7.80 10.68 5.24
N LEU A 87 7.03 9.58 5.20
CA LEU A 87 6.03 9.29 6.22
C LEU A 87 6.67 9.11 7.60
N LEU A 88 7.80 8.41 7.70
CA LEU A 88 8.48 8.17 8.98
C LEU A 88 9.17 9.43 9.53
N SER A 89 9.70 10.29 8.67
CA SER A 89 10.35 11.55 9.07
C SER A 89 9.37 12.69 9.31
N GLY A 90 8.13 12.54 8.84
CA GLY A 90 7.08 13.53 8.91
C GLY A 90 7.27 14.73 7.98
N GLN A 91 8.18 14.63 7.01
CA GLN A 91 8.45 15.65 5.99
C GLN A 91 7.49 15.51 4.81
N VAL A 92 6.18 15.54 5.10
CA VAL A 92 5.14 15.35 4.08
C VAL A 92 4.72 16.69 3.48
N ASP A 93 5.05 16.91 2.22
CA ASP A 93 4.55 18.00 1.36
C ASP A 93 3.41 17.58 0.40
N ILE A 94 2.90 18.53 -0.39
CA ILE A 94 1.78 18.35 -1.34
C ILE A 94 2.09 17.28 -2.41
N SER A 95 3.34 17.13 -2.82
CA SER A 95 3.74 16.14 -3.82
C SER A 95 3.59 14.72 -3.27
N TYR A 96 3.84 14.50 -1.98
CA TYR A 96 3.64 13.20 -1.32
C TYR A 96 2.18 12.86 -1.13
N HIS A 97 1.34 13.83 -0.79
CA HIS A 97 -0.10 13.62 -0.71
C HIS A 97 -0.63 13.06 -2.03
N ARG A 98 -0.18 13.63 -3.16
CA ARG A 98 -0.53 13.15 -4.49
C ARG A 98 0.01 11.74 -4.79
N GLN A 99 1.21 11.40 -4.32
CA GLN A 99 1.76 10.05 -4.47
C GLN A 99 0.94 9.02 -3.68
N LEU A 100 0.49 9.35 -2.47
CA LEU A 100 -0.41 8.50 -1.68
C LEU A 100 -1.78 8.34 -2.34
N GLU A 101 -2.35 9.40 -2.89
CA GLU A 101 -3.60 9.33 -3.66
C GLU A 101 -3.46 8.42 -4.89
N MET A 102 -2.35 8.53 -5.62
CA MET A 102 -2.06 7.64 -6.75
C MET A 102 -1.94 6.17 -6.31
N LEU A 103 -1.32 5.93 -5.16
CA LEU A 103 -1.20 4.60 -4.58
C LEU A 103 -2.57 4.03 -4.20
N ALA A 104 -3.41 4.83 -3.53
CA ALA A 104 -4.78 4.48 -3.16
C ALA A 104 -5.62 4.13 -4.40
N GLN A 105 -5.57 4.97 -5.45
CA GLN A 105 -6.28 4.73 -6.70
C GLN A 105 -5.84 3.42 -7.37
N ARG A 106 -4.56 3.08 -7.29
CA ARG A 106 -4.04 1.85 -7.87
C ARG A 106 -4.51 0.61 -7.12
N LEU A 107 -4.47 0.63 -5.79
CA LEU A 107 -5.00 -0.46 -4.97
C LEU A 107 -6.51 -0.65 -5.20
N GLU A 108 -7.25 0.43 -5.38
CA GLU A 108 -8.68 0.36 -5.72
C GLU A 108 -8.93 -0.33 -7.08
N GLN A 109 -8.08 -0.05 -8.08
CA GLN A 109 -8.18 -0.73 -9.38
C GLN A 109 -7.93 -2.23 -9.24
N GLU A 110 -6.92 -2.64 -8.47
CA GLU A 110 -6.65 -4.05 -8.18
C GLU A 110 -7.80 -4.72 -7.42
N ARG A 111 -8.35 -4.03 -6.41
CA ARG A 111 -9.53 -4.50 -5.65
C ARG A 111 -10.72 -4.76 -6.57
N VAL A 112 -11.04 -3.81 -7.46
CA VAL A 112 -12.11 -3.96 -8.45
C VAL A 112 -11.82 -5.10 -9.43
N GLY A 113 -10.56 -5.27 -9.84
CA GLY A 113 -10.13 -6.37 -10.70
C GLY A 113 -10.41 -7.75 -10.09
N ILE A 114 -10.01 -7.94 -8.84
CA ILE A 114 -10.23 -9.20 -8.10
C ILE A 114 -11.72 -9.41 -7.80
N ALA A 115 -12.45 -8.36 -7.39
CA ALA A 115 -13.89 -8.46 -7.16
C ALA A 115 -14.65 -8.93 -8.41
N ARG A 116 -14.28 -8.41 -9.59
CA ARG A 116 -14.84 -8.88 -10.88
C ARG A 116 -14.53 -10.35 -11.16
N GLN A 117 -13.34 -10.83 -10.82
CA GLN A 117 -12.99 -12.24 -10.97
C GLN A 117 -13.76 -13.14 -9.99
N LEU A 118 -14.03 -12.66 -8.78
CA LEU A 118 -14.81 -13.36 -7.77
C LEU A 118 -16.31 -13.44 -8.13
N TRP A 119 -16.87 -12.39 -8.73
CA TRP A 119 -18.30 -12.30 -9.07
C TRP A 119 -18.65 -12.69 -10.51
N GLY A 120 -17.67 -12.76 -11.41
CA GLY A 120 -17.84 -13.11 -12.83
C GLY A 120 -17.92 -14.61 -13.11
N ARG A 121 -18.15 -15.43 -12.08
CA ARG A 121 -18.35 -16.89 -12.14
C ARG A 121 -19.68 -17.24 -11.52
#